data_AF-G2I283-F1
#
_entry.id   AF-G2I283-F1
#
_cell.length_a   1.000
_cell.length_b   1.000
_cell.length_c   1.000
_cell.angle_alpha   90.00
_cell.angle_beta   90.00
_cell.angle_gamma   90.00
#
_symmetry.space_group_name_H-M   'P 1'
#
loop_
_entity.id
_entity.type
_entity.pdbx_description
1 polymer ?
#
loop_
_entity_poly.entity_id
_entity_poly.type
_entity_poly.pdbx_seq_one_letter_code
_entity_poly.pdbx_strand_id
1 'polypeptide(L)'
;MSVYSYISFQRQDQAWLKEFETQISQRSEIMECYLMTGESDYMLRIVVHDIREFRDFMIGFLTALPNVSNLRSRFALSQIKYTTALSHCPDLAIRTLRRTKKCHAIILHKLCFYELYIL
;
A
#
# COMPACT_ATOMS: atom_id res chain seq x y z
N MET A 1 -11.96 -11.18 6.71
CA MET A 1 -12.60 -9.86 6.52
C MET A 1 -11.61 -8.91 5.85
N SER A 2 -11.99 -8.25 4.76
CA SER A 2 -11.14 -7.29 4.05
C SER A 2 -11.49 -5.85 4.49
N VAL A 3 -10.47 -5.09 4.85
CA VAL A 3 -10.58 -3.69 5.28
C VAL A 3 -9.67 -2.83 4.43
N TYR A 4 -10.19 -1.71 3.97
CA TYR A 4 -9.45 -0.71 3.19
C TYR A 4 -9.22 0.51 4.05
N SER A 5 -7.96 0.77 4.39
CA SER A 5 -7.58 1.90 5.23
C SER A 5 -6.84 2.95 4.39
N TYR A 6 -7.32 4.19 4.48
CA TYR A 6 -6.77 5.36 3.82
C TYR A 6 -6.08 6.20 4.88
N ILE A 7 -4.81 6.53 4.64
CA ILE A 7 -3.96 7.22 5.60
C ILE A 7 -3.43 8.50 4.95
N SER A 8 -3.54 9.59 5.70
CA SER A 8 -2.88 10.86 5.39
C SER A 8 -1.93 11.21 6.52
N PHE A 9 -0.81 11.86 6.19
CA PHE A 9 0.23 12.29 7.10
C PHE A 9 0.36 13.82 7.11
N GLN A 10 0.77 14.39 8.24
CA GLN A 10 0.91 15.84 8.44
C GLN A 10 2.27 16.36 7.96
N ARG A 11 3.32 15.56 8.15
CA ARG A 11 4.69 15.84 7.71
C ARG A 11 5.29 14.56 7.19
N GLN A 12 5.93 14.68 6.04
CA GLN A 12 6.54 13.58 5.34
C GLN A 12 7.96 14.00 4.97
N ASP A 13 8.93 13.57 5.76
CA ASP A 13 10.31 13.54 5.27
C ASP A 13 10.61 12.17 4.67
N GLN A 14 11.58 12.12 3.75
CA GLN A 14 11.90 10.90 3.02
C GLN A 14 12.35 9.75 3.94
N ALA A 15 13.03 10.05 5.06
CA ALA A 15 13.51 9.04 5.97
C ALA A 15 12.34 8.36 6.70
N TRP A 16 11.39 9.17 7.17
CA TRP A 16 10.18 8.70 7.83
C TRP A 16 9.30 7.87 6.87
N LEU A 17 9.11 8.32 5.63
CA LEU A 17 8.34 7.59 4.62
C LEU A 17 8.93 6.19 4.34
N LYS A 18 10.26 6.12 4.22
CA LYS A 18 10.96 4.85 3.98
C LYS A 18 10.84 3.89 5.16
N GLU A 19 10.91 4.41 6.38
CA GLU A 19 10.68 3.61 7.58
C GLU A 19 9.24 3.10 7.65
N PHE A 20 8.25 3.96 7.37
CA PHE A 20 6.85 3.57 7.28
C PHE A 20 6.63 2.45 6.25
N GLU A 21 7.14 2.60 5.03
CA GLU A 21 7.05 1.57 3.99
C GLU A 21 7.68 0.25 4.43
N THR A 22 8.80 0.32 5.16
CA THR A 22 9.49 -0.86 5.69
C THR A 22 8.64 -1.56 6.75
N GLN A 23 8.09 -0.83 7.72
CA GLN A 23 7.22 -1.39 8.75
C GLN A 23 5.94 -2.01 8.17
N ILE A 24 5.34 -1.35 7.19
CA ILE A 24 4.16 -1.88 6.46
C ILE A 24 4.49 -3.19 5.75
N SER A 25 5.64 -3.26 5.07
CA SER A 25 6.05 -4.46 4.33
C SER A 25 6.28 -5.70 5.18
N GLN A 26 6.51 -5.52 6.49
CA GLN A 26 6.75 -6.62 7.44
C GLN A 26 5.46 -7.20 8.03
N ARG A 27 4.31 -6.55 7.83
CA ARG A 27 3.03 -6.97 8.41
C ARG A 27 2.28 -7.89 7.45
N SER A 28 2.07 -9.13 7.87
CA SER A 28 1.35 -10.15 7.09
C SER A 28 -0.12 -9.82 6.86
N GLU A 29 -0.73 -9.03 7.76
CA GLU A 29 -2.13 -8.60 7.68
C GLU A 29 -2.34 -7.61 6.52
N ILE A 30 -1.29 -6.91 6.09
CA ILE A 30 -1.33 -5.94 5.00
C ILE A 30 -0.99 -6.67 3.69
N MET A 31 -2.03 -6.91 2.90
CA MET A 31 -1.88 -7.66 1.65
C MET A 31 -1.50 -6.77 0.47
N GLU A 32 -1.94 -5.52 0.48
CA GLU A 32 -1.60 -4.52 -0.54
C GLU A 32 -1.41 -3.15 0.12
N CYS A 33 -0.45 -2.38 -0.41
CA CYS A 33 -0.20 -1.00 -0.03
C CYS A 33 0.09 -0.20 -1.30
N TYR A 34 -0.65 0.88 -1.48
CA TYR A 34 -0.48 1.76 -2.62
C TYR A 34 -0.26 3.19 -2.17
N LEU A 35 0.71 3.85 -2.77
CA LEU A 35 0.84 5.29 -2.74
C LEU A 35 -0.22 5.89 -3.66
N MET A 36 -1.04 6.78 -3.14
CA MET A 36 -2.22 7.33 -3.81
C MET A 36 -1.99 8.78 -4.19
N THR A 37 -2.66 9.19 -5.27
CA THR A 37 -2.87 10.60 -5.61
C THR A 37 -4.27 11.00 -5.16
N GLY A 38 -4.44 12.09 -4.40
CA GLY A 38 -5.76 12.60 -3.98
C GLY A 38 -5.84 12.91 -2.49
N GLU A 39 -6.97 12.58 -1.85
CA GLU A 39 -7.28 12.94 -0.45
C GLU A 39 -6.43 12.19 0.61
N SER A 40 -5.78 11.10 0.22
CA SER A 40 -4.98 10.28 1.12
C SER A 40 -3.68 9.91 0.46
N ASP A 41 -2.63 9.83 1.25
CA ASP A 41 -1.28 9.52 0.79
C ASP A 41 -1.14 8.03 0.49
N TYR A 42 -1.77 7.18 1.31
CA TYR A 42 -1.70 5.73 1.18
C TYR A 42 -3.07 5.07 1.28
N MET A 43 -3.24 3.98 0.53
CA MET A 43 -4.32 3.03 0.68
C MET A 43 -3.75 1.65 0.98
N LEU A 44 -4.24 1.04 2.06
CA LEU A 44 -3.89 -0.30 2.50
C LEU A 44 -5.07 -1.24 2.31
N ARG A 45 -4.84 -2.46 1.79
CA ARG A 45 -5.78 -3.57 1.89
C ARG A 45 -5.32 -4.50 3.00
N ILE A 46 -6.07 -4.53 4.09
CA ILE A 46 -5.80 -5.32 5.28
C ILE A 46 -6.77 -6.50 5.31
N VAL A 47 -6.28 -7.69 5.65
CA VAL A 47 -7.10 -8.89 5.83
C VAL A 47 -6.92 -9.41 7.24
N VAL A 48 -8.03 -9.47 7.97
CA VAL A 48 -8.10 -9.99 9.35
C VAL A 48 -9.24 -10.99 9.48
N HIS A 49 -9.27 -11.77 10.56
CA HIS A 49 -10.37 -12.69 10.86
C HIS A 49 -11.67 -11.94 11.16
N ASP A 50 -11.65 -10.99 12.09
CA ASP A 50 -12.84 -10.26 12.55
C ASP A 50 -12.56 -8.78 12.89
N ILE A 51 -13.62 -8.06 13.30
CA ILE A 51 -13.53 -6.62 13.61
C ILE A 51 -12.71 -6.32 14.87
N ARG A 52 -12.60 -7.26 15.80
CA ARG A 52 -11.81 -7.09 17.04
C ARG A 52 -10.34 -7.14 16.69
N GLU A 53 -9.93 -8.09 15.86
CA GLU A 53 -8.55 -8.17 15.36
C GLU A 53 -8.18 -6.91 14.57
N PHE A 54 -9.08 -6.40 13.72
CA PHE A 54 -8.83 -5.12 13.04
C PHE A 54 -8.69 -3.95 14.02
N ARG A 55 -9.54 -3.86 15.05
CA ARG A 55 -9.44 -2.80 16.06
C ARG A 55 -8.12 -2.87 16.79
N ASP A 56 -7.69 -4.06 17.19
CA ASP A 56 -6.44 -4.25 17.93
C ASP A 56 -5.23 -3.92 17.03
N PHE A 57 -5.28 -4.30 15.74
CA PHE A 57 -4.31 -3.87 14.73
C PHE A 57 -4.32 -2.34 14.52
N MET A 58 -5.50 -1.72 14.45
CA MET A 58 -5.62 -0.28 14.27
C MET A 58 -4.98 0.48 15.42
N ILE A 59 -5.33 0.11 16.66
CA ILE A 59 -4.84 0.78 17.87
C ILE A 59 -3.34 0.51 18.07
N GLY A 60 -2.92 -0.74 17.90
CA GLY A 60 -1.55 -1.17 18.17
C GLY A 60 -0.54 -0.75 17.10
N PHE A 61 -1.00 -0.46 15.88
CA PHE A 61 -0.11 -0.13 14.77
C PHE A 61 -0.55 1.15 14.05
N LEU A 62 -1.71 1.17 13.39
CA LEU A 62 -2.07 2.28 12.49
C LEU A 62 -2.14 3.64 13.20
N THR A 63 -2.70 3.71 14.41
CA THR A 63 -2.76 4.96 15.18
C THR A 63 -1.47 5.26 15.94
N ALA A 64 -0.61 4.27 16.14
CA ALA A 64 0.70 4.43 16.77
C ALA A 64 1.75 4.99 15.79
N LEU A 65 1.45 4.98 14.48
CA LEU A 65 2.32 5.57 13.48
C LEU A 65 2.48 7.08 13.73
N PRO A 66 3.72 7.61 13.72
CA PRO A 66 3.93 9.03 13.87
C PRO A 66 3.28 9.80 12.72
N ASN A 67 2.90 11.06 12.98
CA ASN A 67 2.46 12.01 11.95
C ASN A 67 1.17 11.65 11.19
N VAL A 68 0.40 10.64 11.60
CA VAL A 68 -0.92 10.37 11.00
C VAL A 68 -1.84 11.57 11.26
N SER A 69 -2.29 12.21 10.18
CA SER A 69 -3.21 13.34 10.24
C SER A 69 -4.66 12.90 10.09
N ASN A 70 -4.90 11.85 9.29
CA ASN A 70 -6.23 11.31 9.04
C ASN A 70 -6.13 9.81 8.76
N LEU A 71 -7.04 9.04 9.35
CA LEU A 71 -7.17 7.60 9.14
C LEU A 71 -8.64 7.26 8.91
N ARG A 72 -8.97 6.77 7.71
CA ARG A 72 -10.33 6.35 7.34
C ARG A 72 -10.34 4.90 6.93
N SER A 73 -11.19 4.10 7.56
CA SER A 73 -11.27 2.66 7.27
C SER A 73 -12.63 2.28 6.71
N ARG A 74 -12.65 1.45 5.68
CA ARG A 74 -13.84 0.96 4.99
C ARG A 74 -13.84 -0.57 5.00
N PHE A 75 -14.90 -1.16 5.52
CA PHE A 75 -15.05 -2.62 5.60
C PHE A 75 -15.75 -3.14 4.35
N ALA A 76 -15.16 -4.14 3.71
CA ALA A 76 -15.83 -4.84 2.63
C ALA A 76 -16.93 -5.74 3.21
N LEU A 77 -18.19 -5.43 2.88
CA LEU A 77 -19.34 -6.22 3.34
C LEU A 77 -19.45 -7.56 2.61
N SER A 78 -19.08 -7.59 1.33
CA SER A 78 -19.03 -8.80 0.52
C SER A 78 -17.97 -8.65 -0.58
N GLN A 79 -17.27 -9.75 -0.88
CA GLN A 79 -16.33 -9.82 -1.99
C GLN A 79 -17.03 -10.46 -3.19
N ILE A 80 -17.50 -9.62 -4.12
CA ILE A 80 -18.24 -10.08 -5.31
C ILE A 80 -17.30 -10.74 -6.34
N LYS A 81 -16.08 -10.23 -6.49
CA LYS A 81 -15.07 -10.76 -7.41
C LYS A 81 -13.67 -10.49 -6.88
N TYR A 82 -12.78 -11.46 -7.04
CA TYR A 82 -11.35 -11.31 -6.83
C TYR A 82 -10.61 -12.15 -7.87
N THR A 83 -9.66 -11.55 -8.57
CA THR A 83 -8.84 -12.23 -9.57
C THR A 83 -7.43 -11.66 -9.52
N THR A 84 -6.44 -12.54 -9.57
CA THR A 84 -5.04 -12.18 -9.76
C THR A 84 -4.62 -12.23 -11.23
N ALA A 85 -5.48 -12.77 -12.11
CA ALA A 85 -5.25 -12.78 -13.54
C ALA A 85 -5.46 -11.37 -14.14
N LEU A 86 -4.47 -10.91 -14.91
CA LEU A 86 -4.55 -9.66 -15.66
C LEU A 86 -5.40 -9.87 -16.91
N SER A 87 -6.39 -9.01 -17.13
CA SER A 87 -7.40 -9.14 -18.19
C SER A 87 -6.84 -9.10 -19.61
N HIS A 88 -5.70 -8.43 -19.81
CA HIS A 88 -5.06 -8.30 -21.12
C HIS A 88 -3.56 -8.14 -20.93
N CYS A 89 -2.78 -9.09 -21.45
CA CYS A 89 -1.38 -8.84 -21.78
C CYS A 89 -1.38 -8.62 -23.29
N PRO A 90 -1.23 -7.38 -23.80
CA PRO A 90 -0.96 -7.21 -25.22
C PRO A 90 0.41 -7.82 -25.46
N ASP A 91 0.44 -8.85 -26.30
CA ASP A 91 1.64 -9.50 -26.81
C ASP A 91 2.64 -8.44 -27.31
N LEU A 92 3.65 -8.14 -26.50
CA LEU A 92 4.92 -7.57 -26.91
C LEU A 92 5.97 -7.87 -25.83
N ALA A 93 6.88 -8.79 -26.18
CA ALA A 93 8.18 -9.10 -25.57
C ALA A 93 8.37 -10.45 -24.85
N ILE A 94 7.69 -11.52 -25.30
CA ILE A 94 8.17 -12.91 -25.04
C ILE A 94 9.41 -13.29 -25.89
N ARG A 95 9.98 -12.40 -26.73
CA ARG A 95 11.08 -12.81 -27.63
C ARG A 95 12.53 -12.59 -27.19
N THR A 96 12.86 -11.84 -26.12
CA THR A 96 14.29 -11.70 -25.75
C THR A 96 14.60 -11.38 -24.28
N LEU A 97 14.06 -12.11 -23.31
CA LEU A 97 14.67 -12.15 -21.96
C LEU A 97 14.81 -13.59 -21.45
N ARG A 98 15.61 -14.37 -22.18
CA ARG A 98 16.42 -15.42 -21.56
C ARG A 98 17.33 -14.75 -20.52
N ARG A 99 17.18 -15.15 -19.26
CA ARG A 99 18.14 -15.01 -18.15
C ARG A 99 18.75 -13.60 -17.98
N THR A 100 18.23 -12.83 -17.04
CA THR A 100 18.94 -12.43 -15.79
C THR A 100 18.11 -11.43 -14.98
N LYS A 101 18.04 -11.70 -13.68
CA LYS A 101 17.88 -10.81 -12.51
C LYS A 101 17.21 -9.43 -12.70
N LYS A 102 16.29 -9.16 -11.78
CA LYS A 102 15.75 -7.85 -11.33
C LYS A 102 14.65 -7.23 -12.20
N CYS A 103 13.42 -7.68 -11.96
CA CYS A 103 12.27 -6.78 -11.95
C CYS A 103 12.42 -5.82 -10.75
N HIS A 104 13.24 -4.78 -10.90
CA HIS A 104 13.35 -3.64 -9.96
C HIS A 104 12.69 -2.37 -10.54
N ALA A 105 11.92 -2.50 -11.63
CA ALA A 105 11.44 -1.37 -12.41
C ALA A 105 10.23 -0.61 -11.81
N ILE A 106 9.73 -0.97 -10.62
CA ILE A 106 8.67 -0.20 -9.94
C ILE A 106 9.25 0.98 -9.13
N ILE A 107 10.57 1.00 -8.85
CA ILE A 107 11.19 1.97 -7.95
C ILE A 107 11.43 3.35 -8.61
N LEU A 108 11.58 3.42 -9.95
CA LEU A 108 11.89 4.68 -10.62
C LEU A 108 10.72 5.68 -10.68
N HIS A 109 9.47 5.23 -10.59
CA HIS A 109 8.32 6.13 -10.51
C HIS A 109 8.07 6.67 -9.09
N LYS A 110 8.59 5.99 -8.06
CA LYS A 110 8.49 6.42 -6.64
C LYS A 110 9.26 7.71 -6.39
N LEU A 111 10.47 7.84 -6.94
CA LEU A 111 11.33 9.02 -6.73
C LEU A 111 10.73 10.30 -7.35
N CYS A 112 10.10 10.20 -8.53
CA CYS A 112 9.47 11.35 -9.19
C CYS A 112 8.23 11.85 -8.43
N PHE A 113 7.48 10.94 -7.78
CA PHE A 113 6.33 11.32 -6.96
C PHE A 113 6.74 11.94 -5.61
N TYR A 114 7.80 11.43 -4.98
CA TYR A 114 8.30 11.99 -3.71
C TYR A 114 8.83 13.43 -3.87
N GLU A 115 9.48 13.76 -4.99
CA GLU A 115 9.96 15.12 -5.30
C GLU A 115 8.80 16.11 -5.52
N LEU A 116 7.65 15.65 -6.05
CA LEU A 116 6.46 16.47 -6.29
C LEU A 116 5.60 16.70 -5.04
N TYR A 117 5.78 15.92 -3.98
CA TYR A 117 4.98 15.98 -2.75
C TYR A 117 5.67 16.75 -1.60
N ILE A 118 6.98 17.01 -1.71
CA ILE A 118 7.80 17.69 -0.69
C ILE A 118 8.08 19.18 -1.04
N LEU A 119 7.68 19.64 -2.23
CA LEU A 119 7.68 21.06 -2.65
C LEU A 119 6.34 21.73 -2.35
#